data_AF-A0AAV9CTN1-F1
#
_entry.id   AF-A0AAV9CTN1-F1
#
_cell.length_a   1.000
_cell.length_b   1.000
_cell.length_c   1.000
_cell.angle_alpha   90.00
_cell.angle_beta   90.00
_cell.angle_gamma   90.00
#
_symmetry.space_group_name_H-M   'P 1'
#
loop_
_entity.id
_entity.type
_entity.pdbx_description
1 polymer ?
#
loop_
_entity_poly.entity_id
_entity_poly.type
_entity_poly.pdbx_seq_one_letter_code
_entity_poly.pdbx_strand_id
1 'polypeptide(L)'
;MLSYNSIDAVSDRDFVLEFLSANSIAAIHLSRLGEEWVLWASEEFGFLTPSDSVSTGSSIMPQKKNPDPMELVRGKSARVVGNLVTLLVLCKGLPQAYNRDLQGVPFRTSHDIVGRSVALCISKNCQLLELNLDELKGVSPAFEDDVYEFLGVENPIKKFCSYGSTGSDCVAEQLEMWVLKLGIDDDQ
;
A
#
# COMPACT_ATOMS: atom_id res chain seq x y z
N MET A 1 -23.15 25.38 -12.14
CA MET A 1 -22.56 24.61 -13.27
C MET A 1 -23.17 25.19 -14.54
N LEU A 2 -22.39 25.96 -15.30
CA LEU A 2 -22.82 26.47 -16.60
C LEU A 2 -22.57 25.36 -17.61
N SER A 3 -23.62 24.66 -18.06
CA SER A 3 -23.48 23.65 -19.12
C SER A 3 -23.69 24.30 -20.49
N TYR A 4 -23.02 23.78 -21.50
CA TYR A 4 -23.18 24.20 -22.90
C TYR A 4 -24.38 23.54 -23.59
N ASN A 5 -25.03 22.58 -22.93
CA ASN A 5 -26.15 21.80 -23.46
C ASN A 5 -27.21 21.59 -22.36
N SER A 6 -28.46 21.93 -22.68
CA SER A 6 -29.59 21.86 -21.75
C SER A 6 -30.02 20.43 -21.39
N ILE A 7 -29.77 19.45 -22.27
CA ILE A 7 -30.06 18.03 -21.99
C ILE A 7 -29.02 17.50 -21.00
N ASP A 8 -27.74 17.75 -21.28
CA ASP A 8 -26.60 17.36 -20.45
C ASP A 8 -26.70 17.93 -19.03
N ALA A 9 -27.07 19.21 -18.89
CA ALA A 9 -27.26 19.88 -17.60
C ALA A 9 -28.23 19.15 -16.65
N VAL A 10 -29.19 18.40 -17.21
CA VAL A 10 -30.29 17.80 -16.45
C VAL A 10 -30.08 16.28 -16.31
N SER A 11 -29.49 15.64 -17.31
CA SER A 11 -29.23 14.20 -17.31
C SER A 11 -27.94 13.80 -16.60
N ASP A 12 -26.90 14.64 -16.66
CA ASP A 12 -25.57 14.28 -16.18
C ASP A 12 -25.48 14.21 -14.65
N ARG A 13 -24.72 13.24 -14.15
CA ARG A 13 -24.38 13.02 -12.73
C ARG A 13 -22.87 12.85 -12.53
N ASP A 14 -22.05 13.20 -13.52
CA ASP A 14 -20.60 13.01 -13.49
C ASP A 14 -19.96 13.69 -12.27
N PHE A 15 -20.39 14.90 -11.91
CA PHE A 15 -19.86 15.56 -10.70
C PHE A 15 -20.08 14.75 -9.41
N VAL A 16 -21.19 14.00 -9.31
CA VAL A 16 -21.48 13.15 -8.16
C VAL A 16 -20.63 11.88 -8.23
N LEU A 17 -20.44 11.31 -9.42
CA LEU A 17 -19.58 10.15 -9.64
C LEU A 17 -18.12 10.48 -9.35
N GLU A 18 -17.61 11.63 -9.78
CA GLU A 18 -16.25 12.11 -9.50
C GLU A 18 -16.07 12.35 -8.00
N PHE A 19 -17.02 13.03 -7.35
CA PHE A 19 -16.99 13.25 -5.91
C PHE A 19 -16.97 11.93 -5.13
N LEU A 20 -17.86 10.99 -5.47
CA LEU A 20 -17.90 9.68 -4.80
C LEU A 20 -16.66 8.84 -5.12
N SER A 21 -16.07 8.98 -6.31
CA SER A 21 -14.83 8.31 -6.69
C SER A 21 -13.66 8.81 -5.86
N ALA A 22 -13.49 10.13 -5.76
CA ALA A 22 -12.45 10.73 -4.92
C ALA A 22 -12.59 10.33 -3.44
N ASN A 23 -13.82 10.37 -2.90
CA ASN A 23 -14.08 9.93 -1.53
C ASN A 23 -13.84 8.43 -1.32
N SER A 24 -14.18 7.58 -2.31
CA SER A 24 -13.95 6.14 -2.23
C SER A 24 -12.46 5.82 -2.25
N ILE A 25 -11.68 6.49 -3.11
CA ILE A 25 -10.21 6.34 -3.15
C ILE A 25 -9.60 6.75 -1.81
N ALA A 26 -9.99 7.93 -1.27
CA ALA A 26 -9.53 8.39 0.03
C ALA A 26 -9.91 7.42 1.16
N ALA A 27 -11.14 6.91 1.16
CA ALA A 27 -11.61 5.94 2.15
C ALA A 27 -10.85 4.61 2.08
N ILE A 28 -10.46 4.16 0.88
CA ILE A 28 -9.59 2.99 0.70
C ILE A 28 -8.20 3.25 1.26
N HIS A 29 -7.57 4.39 0.96
CA HIS A 29 -6.27 4.75 1.53
C HIS A 29 -6.31 4.78 3.07
N LEU A 30 -7.34 5.39 3.65
CA LEU A 30 -7.52 5.42 5.10
C LEU A 30 -7.78 4.03 5.69
N SER A 31 -8.51 3.14 5.00
CA SER A 31 -8.71 1.77 5.47
C SER A 31 -7.43 0.93 5.43
N ARG A 32 -6.55 1.15 4.45
CA ARG A 32 -5.24 0.48 4.40
C ARG A 32 -4.36 0.92 5.56
N LEU A 33 -4.32 2.23 5.84
CA LEU A 33 -3.62 2.75 7.02
C LEU A 33 -4.22 2.19 8.32
N GLY A 34 -5.56 2.11 8.40
CA GLY A 34 -6.25 1.53 9.55
C GLY A 34 -5.90 0.06 9.77
N GLU A 35 -5.74 -0.74 8.71
CA GLU A 35 -5.32 -2.14 8.79
C GLU A 35 -3.91 -2.27 9.37
N GLU A 36 -2.95 -1.52 8.85
CA GLU A 36 -1.57 -1.51 9.36
C GLU A 36 -1.56 -1.16 10.84
N TRP A 37 -2.34 -0.17 11.26
CA TRP A 37 -2.44 0.22 12.67
C TRP A 37 -3.02 -0.87 13.56
N VAL A 38 -4.05 -1.58 13.09
CA VAL A 38 -4.65 -2.71 13.82
C VAL A 38 -3.64 -3.85 13.98
N LEU A 39 -2.89 -4.18 12.92
CA LEU A 39 -1.86 -5.21 12.97
C LEU A 39 -0.70 -4.82 13.88
N TRP A 40 -0.18 -3.60 13.72
CA TRP A 40 0.95 -3.10 14.51
C TRP A 40 0.62 -2.97 16.01
N ALA A 41 -0.65 -2.74 16.35
CA ALA A 41 -1.14 -2.67 17.73
C ALA A 41 -1.42 -4.05 18.36
N SER A 42 -1.37 -5.14 17.59
CA SER A 42 -1.62 -6.48 18.12
C SER A 42 -0.49 -6.92 19.06
N GLU A 43 -0.80 -7.85 19.96
CA GLU A 43 0.19 -8.37 20.92
C GLU A 43 1.32 -9.14 20.22
N GLU A 44 1.00 -9.80 19.10
CA GLU A 44 1.95 -10.61 18.32
C GLU A 44 2.98 -9.76 17.58
N PHE A 45 2.58 -8.59 17.06
CA PHE A 45 3.50 -7.66 16.37
C PHE A 45 4.16 -6.69 17.33
N GLY A 46 3.37 -6.01 18.17
CA GLY A 46 3.86 -5.09 19.20
C GLY A 46 4.66 -3.90 18.66
N PHE A 47 4.39 -3.44 17.44
CA PHE A 47 5.12 -2.32 16.81
C PHE A 47 4.65 -0.95 17.31
N LEU A 48 3.42 -0.84 17.81
CA LEU A 48 2.92 0.38 18.45
C LEU A 48 1.97 0.08 19.60
N THR A 49 1.79 1.06 20.49
CA THR A 49 0.77 1.04 21.53
C THR A 49 -0.09 2.29 21.41
N PRO A 50 -1.39 2.18 21.12
CA PRO A 50 -2.27 3.35 20.99
C PRO A 50 -2.38 4.16 22.29
N SER A 51 -2.62 5.47 22.18
CA SER A 51 -2.98 6.29 23.34
C SER A 51 -4.44 6.07 23.74
N ASP A 52 -4.78 6.27 25.02
CA ASP A 52 -6.14 6.03 25.53
C ASP A 52 -7.20 6.93 24.87
N SER A 53 -6.79 8.06 24.30
CA SER A 53 -7.66 8.96 23.54
C SER A 53 -8.17 8.36 22.22
N VAL A 54 -7.48 7.36 21.67
CA VAL A 54 -7.76 6.76 20.35
C VAL A 54 -7.86 5.23 20.43
N SER A 55 -8.09 4.70 21.64
CA SER A 55 -8.33 3.28 21.86
C SER A 55 -9.26 3.05 23.02
N THR A 56 -10.07 2.00 22.96
CA THR A 56 -10.79 1.53 24.16
C THR A 56 -9.98 0.47 24.89
N GLY A 57 -10.29 0.24 26.17
CA GLY A 57 -9.63 -0.79 26.98
C GLY A 57 -10.60 -1.37 28.00
N SER A 58 -10.21 -2.47 28.62
CA SER A 58 -10.97 -3.08 29.71
C SER A 58 -10.33 -2.71 31.05
N SER A 59 -11.15 -2.44 32.07
CA SER A 59 -10.66 -2.25 33.44
C SER A 59 -10.02 -3.51 34.03
N ILE A 60 -10.34 -4.70 33.50
CA ILE A 60 -9.77 -5.99 33.91
C ILE A 60 -8.41 -6.24 33.25
N MET A 61 -8.22 -5.73 32.03
CA MET A 61 -6.98 -5.86 31.25
C MET A 61 -6.48 -4.46 30.85
N PRO A 62 -5.80 -3.75 31.76
CA PRO A 62 -5.39 -2.36 31.55
C PRO A 62 -4.37 -2.18 30.42
N GLN A 63 -3.59 -3.22 30.11
CA GLN A 63 -2.64 -3.22 28.99
C GLN A 63 -3.31 -3.45 27.62
N LYS A 64 -4.52 -4.02 27.60
CA LYS A 64 -5.21 -4.33 26.34
C LYS A 64 -5.89 -3.07 25.81
N LYS A 65 -5.35 -2.54 24.71
CA LYS A 65 -5.88 -1.38 24.00
C LYS A 65 -6.40 -1.80 22.63
N ASN A 66 -7.67 -1.53 22.37
CA ASN A 66 -8.33 -1.82 21.11
C ASN A 66 -8.27 -0.56 20.22
N PRO A 67 -7.75 -0.63 18.99
CA PRO A 67 -7.71 0.50 18.06
C PRO A 67 -9.07 0.72 17.36
N ASP A 68 -10.17 0.81 18.11
CA ASP A 68 -11.54 0.89 17.57
C ASP A 68 -11.75 2.00 16.53
N PRO A 69 -11.17 3.21 16.67
CA PRO A 69 -11.30 4.24 15.64
C PRO A 69 -10.79 3.78 14.26
N MET A 70 -9.70 3.02 14.22
CA MET A 70 -9.14 2.50 12.96
C MET A 70 -9.96 1.33 12.41
N GLU A 71 -10.52 0.49 13.28
CA GLU A 71 -11.50 -0.53 12.88
C GLU A 71 -12.76 0.11 12.28
N LEU A 72 -13.23 1.21 12.84
CA LEU A 72 -14.36 1.98 12.31
C LEU A 72 -14.03 2.62 10.97
N VAL A 73 -12.83 3.17 10.79
CA VAL A 73 -12.37 3.69 9.49
C VAL A 73 -12.39 2.58 8.43
N ARG A 74 -11.87 1.40 8.76
CA ARG A 74 -11.90 0.22 7.90
C ARG A 74 -13.33 -0.23 7.57
N GLY A 75 -14.22 -0.29 8.56
CA GLY A 75 -15.62 -0.66 8.32
C GLY A 75 -16.40 0.38 7.49
N LYS A 76 -16.15 1.67 7.71
CA LYS A 76 -16.83 2.76 7.01
C LYS A 76 -16.38 2.91 5.55
N SER A 77 -15.17 2.48 5.19
CA SER A 77 -14.72 2.54 3.79
C SER A 77 -15.60 1.71 2.86
N ALA A 78 -16.06 0.54 3.31
CA ALA A 78 -17.00 -0.31 2.58
C ALA A 78 -18.32 0.42 2.26
N ARG A 79 -18.81 1.27 3.17
CA ARG A 79 -20.03 2.06 2.95
C ARG A 79 -19.83 3.11 1.86
N VAL A 80 -18.67 3.79 1.84
CA VAL A 80 -18.35 4.82 0.84
C VAL A 80 -18.21 4.19 -0.55
N VAL A 81 -17.50 3.06 -0.64
CA VAL A 81 -17.36 2.29 -1.89
C VAL A 81 -18.70 1.77 -2.37
N GLY A 82 -19.54 1.25 -1.46
CA GLY A 82 -20.89 0.76 -1.79
C GLY A 82 -21.78 1.85 -2.40
N ASN A 83 -21.69 3.09 -1.91
CA ASN A 83 -22.40 4.23 -2.47
C ASN A 83 -21.94 4.54 -3.90
N LEU A 84 -20.63 4.53 -4.16
CA LEU A 84 -20.07 4.73 -5.50
C LEU A 84 -20.51 3.62 -6.46
N VAL A 85 -20.39 2.35 -6.07
CA VAL A 85 -20.79 1.21 -6.89
C VAL A 85 -22.28 1.29 -7.21
N THR A 86 -23.11 1.66 -6.23
CA THR A 86 -24.55 1.84 -6.43
C THR A 86 -24.82 2.92 -7.47
N LEU A 87 -24.16 4.09 -7.37
CA LEU A 87 -24.35 5.18 -8.33
C LEU A 87 -23.80 4.81 -9.72
N LEU A 88 -22.63 4.18 -9.81
CA LEU A 88 -22.06 3.68 -11.06
C LEU A 88 -22.99 2.68 -11.74
N VAL A 89 -23.60 1.75 -10.99
CA VAL A 89 -24.54 0.77 -11.54
C VAL A 89 -25.87 1.41 -11.96
N LEU A 90 -26.33 2.46 -11.27
CA LEU A 90 -27.50 3.25 -11.67
C LEU A 90 -27.25 4.07 -12.95
N CYS A 91 -26.04 4.57 -13.13
CA CYS A 91 -25.61 5.30 -14.33
C CYS A 91 -25.17 4.35 -15.47
N LYS A 92 -24.87 3.08 -15.17
CA LYS A 92 -24.43 2.05 -16.12
C LYS A 92 -25.57 1.62 -17.03
N GLY A 93 -25.34 1.76 -18.34
CA GLY A 93 -26.28 1.29 -19.37
C GLY A 93 -27.02 2.40 -20.11
N LEU A 94 -26.63 3.66 -19.91
CA LEU A 94 -27.01 4.74 -20.84
C LEU A 94 -26.23 4.56 -22.16
N PRO A 95 -26.89 4.64 -23.33
CA PRO A 95 -26.30 4.15 -24.57
C PRO A 95 -25.27 5.13 -25.16
N GLN A 96 -24.04 4.64 -25.38
CA GLN A 96 -23.13 4.84 -26.55
C GLN A 96 -21.73 4.27 -26.21
N ALA A 97 -20.89 3.75 -27.10
CA ALA A 97 -21.15 2.91 -28.28
C ALA A 97 -20.19 1.69 -28.35
N TYR A 98 -18.94 1.75 -27.84
CA TYR A 98 -18.04 0.60 -27.67
C TYR A 98 -16.87 0.95 -26.74
N ASN A 99 -16.32 -0.01 -25.97
CA ASN A 99 -14.90 -0.04 -25.55
C ASN A 99 -14.46 -1.42 -25.04
N ARG A 100 -13.16 -1.75 -25.20
CA ARG A 100 -12.56 -3.09 -25.10
C ARG A 100 -11.16 -2.99 -24.52
N ASP A 101 -10.98 -2.93 -23.20
CA ASP A 101 -9.61 -2.85 -22.66
C ASP A 101 -9.53 -3.47 -21.26
N LEU A 102 -8.65 -4.47 -21.12
CA LEU A 102 -7.74 -4.71 -20.00
C LEU A 102 -7.03 -6.06 -20.25
N GLN A 103 -5.80 -6.01 -20.71
CA GLN A 103 -4.87 -7.14 -20.75
C GLN A 103 -3.56 -6.75 -20.06
N GLY A 104 -2.96 -7.70 -19.34
CA GLY A 104 -1.62 -7.60 -18.76
C GLY A 104 -0.85 -8.91 -18.96
N VAL A 105 0.49 -8.83 -18.95
CA VAL A 105 1.45 -9.88 -19.35
C VAL A 105 2.21 -10.42 -18.12
N PRO A 106 2.65 -11.70 -18.09
CA PRO A 106 3.03 -12.40 -16.85
C PRO A 106 4.48 -12.22 -16.33
N PHE A 107 4.59 -12.20 -15.00
CA PHE A 107 5.76 -12.11 -14.11
C PHE A 107 6.58 -13.42 -13.96
N ARG A 108 6.72 -14.24 -15.01
CA ARG A 108 7.04 -15.67 -14.80
C ARG A 108 8.53 -16.02 -14.62
N THR A 109 9.48 -15.22 -15.12
CA THR A 109 10.89 -15.65 -15.21
C THR A 109 11.77 -15.22 -14.03
N SER A 110 11.42 -14.13 -13.33
CA SER A 110 12.15 -13.66 -12.15
C SER A 110 11.86 -14.50 -10.89
N HIS A 111 10.62 -14.97 -10.75
CA HIS A 111 10.16 -15.72 -9.58
C HIS A 111 10.76 -17.14 -9.51
N ASP A 112 11.05 -17.76 -10.65
CA ASP A 112 11.58 -19.14 -10.73
C ASP A 112 13.02 -19.24 -10.20
N ILE A 113 13.86 -18.21 -10.40
CA ILE A 113 15.25 -18.19 -9.92
C ILE A 113 15.30 -18.01 -8.40
N VAL A 114 14.45 -17.12 -7.86
CA VAL A 114 14.31 -16.92 -6.42
C VAL A 114 13.78 -18.19 -5.75
N GLY A 115 12.76 -18.82 -6.34
CA GLY A 115 12.20 -20.07 -5.81
C GLY A 115 13.22 -21.20 -5.70
N ARG A 116 14.11 -21.35 -6.68
CA ARG A 116 15.20 -22.36 -6.64
C ARG A 116 16.27 -22.03 -5.60
N SER A 117 16.56 -20.74 -5.37
CA SER A 117 17.52 -20.30 -4.37
C SER A 117 17.03 -20.59 -2.95
N VAL A 118 15.76 -20.31 -2.67
CA VAL A 118 15.12 -20.62 -1.38
C VAL A 118 15.02 -22.13 -1.15
N ALA A 119 14.72 -22.92 -2.19
CA ALA A 119 14.69 -24.38 -2.08
C ALA A 119 16.05 -24.97 -1.67
N LEU A 120 17.15 -24.42 -2.19
CA LEU A 120 18.51 -24.81 -1.81
C LEU A 120 18.79 -24.49 -0.33
N CYS A 121 18.43 -23.30 0.13
CA CYS A 121 18.55 -22.90 1.54
C CYS A 121 17.81 -23.84 2.49
N ILE A 122 16.57 -24.22 2.14
CA ILE A 122 15.76 -25.16 2.94
C ILE A 122 16.45 -26.53 3.02
N SER A 123 16.96 -27.05 1.89
CA SER A 123 17.62 -28.37 1.88
C SER A 123 18.89 -28.43 2.73
N LYS A 124 19.55 -27.28 2.94
CA LYS A 124 20.78 -27.14 3.72
C LYS A 124 20.56 -26.59 5.13
N ASN A 125 19.32 -26.25 5.49
CA ASN A 125 18.96 -25.61 6.75
C ASN A 125 19.81 -24.36 7.05
N CYS A 126 19.98 -23.50 6.04
CA CYS A 126 20.78 -22.28 6.11
C CYS A 126 20.01 -21.07 5.54
N GLN A 127 20.43 -19.86 5.88
CA GLN A 127 19.86 -18.63 5.32
C GLN A 127 20.50 -18.27 3.96
N LEU A 128 19.82 -17.45 3.16
CA LEU A 128 20.35 -16.97 1.86
C LEU A 128 21.73 -16.29 1.98
N LEU A 129 21.95 -15.61 3.11
CA LEU A 129 23.21 -14.95 3.48
C LEU A 129 24.37 -15.93 3.73
N GLU A 130 24.07 -17.19 4.02
CA GLU A 130 25.04 -18.21 4.42
C GLU A 130 25.49 -19.10 3.24
N LEU A 131 24.87 -18.94 2.06
CA LEU A 131 25.29 -19.61 0.83
C LEU A 131 26.58 -18.99 0.30
N ASN A 132 27.53 -19.81 -0.12
CA ASN A 132 28.73 -19.33 -0.81
C ASN A 132 28.45 -19.04 -2.30
N LEU A 133 29.36 -18.29 -2.95
CA LEU A 133 29.14 -17.84 -4.33
C LEU A 133 29.03 -19.01 -5.32
N ASP A 134 29.80 -20.08 -5.13
CA ASP A 134 29.76 -21.26 -6.00
C ASP A 134 28.39 -21.96 -5.93
N GLU A 135 27.75 -21.96 -4.77
CA GLU A 135 26.40 -22.50 -4.57
C GLU A 135 25.31 -21.61 -5.20
N LEU A 136 25.46 -20.29 -5.12
CA LEU A 136 24.56 -19.34 -5.79
C LEU A 136 24.69 -19.44 -7.31
N LYS A 137 25.93 -19.51 -7.83
CA LYS A 137 26.23 -19.75 -9.26
C LYS A 137 25.68 -21.09 -9.76
N GLY A 138 25.57 -22.09 -8.88
CA GLY A 138 24.90 -23.36 -9.17
C GLY A 138 23.38 -23.25 -9.40
N VAL A 139 22.72 -22.21 -8.87
CA VAL A 139 21.30 -21.93 -9.10
C VAL A 139 21.08 -21.10 -10.36
N SER A 140 21.92 -20.08 -10.57
CA SER A 140 21.96 -19.28 -11.79
C SER A 140 23.38 -18.74 -12.00
N PRO A 141 23.95 -18.84 -13.20
CA PRO A 141 25.27 -18.26 -13.49
C PRO A 141 25.27 -16.72 -13.43
N ALA A 142 24.13 -16.08 -13.21
CA ALA A 142 23.99 -14.62 -13.10
C ALA A 142 24.41 -14.03 -11.74
N PHE A 143 24.69 -14.86 -10.73
CA PHE A 143 25.15 -14.39 -9.42
C PHE A 143 26.67 -14.14 -9.44
N GLU A 144 27.10 -12.96 -9.01
CA GLU A 144 28.52 -12.58 -8.86
C GLU A 144 28.81 -12.15 -7.40
N ASP A 145 30.06 -11.85 -7.06
CA ASP A 145 30.48 -11.48 -5.70
C ASP A 145 29.68 -10.30 -5.10
N ASP A 146 29.11 -9.45 -5.96
CA ASP A 146 28.27 -8.31 -5.59
C ASP A 146 26.93 -8.72 -4.94
N VAL A 147 26.52 -10.00 -5.04
CA VAL A 147 25.28 -10.52 -4.43
C VAL A 147 25.21 -10.25 -2.94
N TYR A 148 26.34 -10.32 -2.22
CA TYR A 148 26.40 -10.06 -0.78
C TYR A 148 26.18 -8.60 -0.41
N GLU A 149 26.34 -7.68 -1.37
CA GLU A 149 25.96 -6.28 -1.21
C GLU A 149 24.44 -6.05 -1.28
N PHE A 150 23.65 -7.07 -1.63
CA PHE A 150 22.19 -7.02 -1.68
C PHE A 150 21.55 -7.88 -0.58
N LEU A 151 22.32 -8.77 0.05
CA LEU A 151 21.85 -9.63 1.12
C LEU A 151 22.03 -8.95 2.48
N GLY A 152 21.04 -9.12 3.37
CA GLY A 152 21.03 -8.50 4.71
C GLY A 152 19.89 -7.49 4.87
N VAL A 153 19.60 -7.06 6.10
CA VAL A 153 18.48 -6.14 6.35
C VAL A 153 18.82 -4.70 5.95
N GLU A 154 20.06 -4.25 6.18
CA GLU A 154 20.47 -2.86 5.94
C GLU A 154 20.88 -2.57 4.48
N ASN A 155 21.42 -3.57 3.80
CA ASN A 155 22.01 -3.39 2.47
C ASN A 155 20.97 -3.06 1.38
N PRO A 156 19.78 -3.70 1.33
CA PRO A 156 18.69 -3.29 0.46
C PRO A 156 18.23 -1.86 0.72
N ILE A 157 18.15 -1.46 2.00
CA ILE A 157 17.73 -0.11 2.40
C ILE A 157 18.69 0.95 1.83
N LYS A 158 20.00 0.70 1.90
CA LYS A 158 21.03 1.61 1.36
C LYS A 158 21.04 1.68 -0.16
N LYS A 159 20.57 0.64 -0.86
CA LYS A 159 20.50 0.61 -2.34
C LYS A 159 19.18 1.15 -2.89
N PHE A 160 18.22 1.51 -2.04
CA PHE A 160 17.05 2.28 -2.43
C PHE A 160 17.42 3.77 -2.59
N CYS A 161 17.99 4.12 -3.73
CA CYS A 161 18.38 5.49 -4.08
C CYS A 161 17.55 6.09 -5.24
N SER A 162 16.57 5.35 -5.76
CA SER A 162 15.69 5.86 -6.81
C SER A 162 14.60 6.74 -6.21
N TYR A 163 14.12 7.71 -6.99
CA TYR A 163 12.99 8.54 -6.61
C TYR A 163 11.80 7.67 -6.17
N GLY A 164 11.29 7.89 -4.96
CA GLY A 164 10.17 7.11 -4.42
C GLY A 164 10.55 5.95 -3.51
N SER A 165 11.83 5.66 -3.34
CA SER A 165 12.32 4.47 -2.62
C SER A 165 12.54 4.71 -1.12
N THR A 166 12.80 3.64 -0.36
CA THR A 166 12.86 3.67 1.12
C THR A 166 14.25 3.97 1.70
N GLY A 167 15.21 4.42 0.88
CA GLY A 167 16.51 4.85 1.39
C GLY A 167 16.39 6.13 2.20
N SER A 168 17.27 6.28 3.21
CA SER A 168 17.23 7.40 4.16
C SER A 168 17.17 8.77 3.47
N ASP A 169 17.97 8.94 2.43
CA ASP A 169 18.10 10.22 1.73
C ASP A 169 16.83 10.50 0.90
N CYS A 170 16.29 9.48 0.23
CA CYS A 170 15.03 9.58 -0.51
C CYS A 170 13.83 9.88 0.41
N VAL A 171 13.81 9.29 1.61
CA VAL A 171 12.77 9.56 2.61
C VAL A 171 12.87 11.00 3.12
N ALA A 172 14.08 11.52 3.35
CA ALA A 172 14.29 12.90 3.75
C ALA A 172 13.83 13.89 2.67
N GLU A 173 14.18 13.66 1.40
CA GLU A 173 13.71 14.47 0.27
C GLU A 173 12.18 14.46 0.15
N GLN A 174 11.54 13.31 0.34
CA GLN A 174 10.08 13.21 0.33
C GLN A 174 9.42 13.98 1.48
N LEU A 175 10.02 13.92 2.67
CA LEU A 175 9.51 14.65 3.82
C LEU A 175 9.51 16.15 3.55
N GLU A 176 10.64 16.69 3.07
CA GLU A 176 10.79 18.10 2.71
C GLU A 176 9.78 18.53 1.63
N MET A 177 9.61 17.70 0.59
CA MET A 177 8.62 17.94 -0.46
C MET A 177 7.20 18.08 0.11
N TRP A 178 6.80 17.19 1.03
CA TRP A 178 5.46 17.23 1.62
C TRP A 178 5.27 18.39 2.59
N VAL A 179 6.30 18.74 3.36
CA VAL A 179 6.32 19.93 4.22
C VAL A 179 6.03 21.18 3.39
N LEU A 180 6.77 21.39 2.30
CA LEU A 180 6.57 22.51 1.38
C LEU A 180 5.18 22.49 0.73
N LYS A 181 4.72 21.31 0.29
CA LYS A 181 3.44 21.17 -0.42
C LYS A 181 2.23 21.40 0.49
N LEU A 182 2.33 21.03 1.76
CA LEU A 182 1.26 21.20 2.74
C LEU A 182 1.36 22.54 3.48
N GLY A 183 2.45 23.30 3.29
CA GLY A 183 2.68 24.57 3.96
C GLY A 183 2.87 24.43 5.46
N ILE A 184 3.47 23.31 5.91
CA ILE A 184 3.75 23.02 7.32
C ILE A 184 5.14 23.56 7.63
N ASP A 185 5.35 24.87 7.57
CA ASP A 185 6.55 25.48 8.14
C ASP A 185 6.32 25.66 9.64
N ASP A 186 7.25 25.16 10.46
CA ASP A 186 7.27 25.30 11.93
C ASP A 186 7.51 26.76 12.40
N ASP A 187 7.55 27.72 11.47
CA ASP A 187 7.79 29.16 11.70
C ASP A 187 6.49 30.02 11.69
N GLN A 188 5.30 29.43 11.91
CA GLN A 188 4.05 30.17 12.19
C GLN A 188 3.40 29.80 13.53
#